data_AF-D3KVC8-F1
#
_entry.id   AF-D3KVC8-F1
#
_cell.length_a   1.000
_cell.length_b   1.000
_cell.length_c   1.000
_cell.angle_alpha   90.00
_cell.angle_beta   90.00
_cell.angle_gamma   90.00
#
_symmetry.space_group_name_H-M   'P 1'
#
loop_
_entity.id
_entity.type
_entity.pdbx_description
1 polymer ?
#
loop_
_entity_poly.entity_id
_entity_poly.type
_entity_poly.pdbx_seq_one_letter_code
_entity_poly.pdbx_strand_id
1 'polypeptide(L)'
;APAYFTHNHEEFTNKMCWISNTYYLPDKTIAGQPGALKSHIGHYQWVPIVLLLQAFLFYLPCLLWRVFSDRSGINVNNLVEAAETIQNALYPERRDKTIKYMIRHMDHYLDYQREYRGGCCVALKHLLAKYMCLVCGNRYGNYLVALYMATKVLYFTNVIGQLFMLNGFLGTEYHLYGFDIIRDLVSDSDWTASRRFPRVTLCDFEIRQMGNLHRHTVQCVLPINLFNEK
;
A
#
# COMPACT_ATOMS: atom_id res chain seq x y z
N ALA A 1 -34.18 -14.46 4.75
CA ALA A 1 -34.09 -15.79 4.12
C ALA A 1 -35.49 -16.21 3.65
N PRO A 2 -35.68 -17.38 2.99
CA PRO A 2 -37.03 -17.88 2.70
C PRO A 2 -37.85 -18.11 3.96
N ALA A 3 -39.17 -17.94 3.89
CA ALA A 3 -40.06 -18.01 5.06
C ALA A 3 -40.07 -19.37 5.80
N TYR A 4 -39.58 -20.43 5.18
CA TYR A 4 -39.50 -21.77 5.78
C TYR A 4 -38.19 -22.03 6.55
N PHE A 5 -37.23 -21.10 6.56
CA PHE A 5 -36.01 -21.22 7.35
C PHE A 5 -36.30 -20.91 8.81
N THR A 6 -35.80 -21.76 9.72
CA THR A 6 -35.77 -21.45 11.16
C THR A 6 -34.59 -20.53 11.47
N HIS A 7 -34.59 -19.88 12.62
CA HIS A 7 -33.49 -19.00 13.04
C HIS A 7 -32.10 -19.67 12.93
N ASN A 8 -31.99 -20.94 13.33
CA ASN A 8 -30.73 -21.69 13.24
C ASN A 8 -30.31 -21.93 11.78
N HIS A 9 -31.27 -22.16 10.87
CA HIS A 9 -30.98 -22.28 9.44
C HIS A 9 -30.52 -20.95 8.85
N GLU A 10 -31.08 -19.82 9.29
CA GLU A 10 -30.63 -18.49 8.87
C GLU A 10 -29.20 -18.19 9.32
N GLU A 11 -28.88 -18.47 10.59
CA GLU A 11 -27.53 -18.28 11.12
C GLU A 11 -26.50 -19.18 10.42
N PHE A 12 -26.84 -20.45 10.21
CA PHE A 12 -26.01 -21.38 9.44
C PHE A 12 -25.79 -20.88 8.01
N THR A 13 -26.87 -20.46 7.33
CA THR A 13 -26.80 -19.94 5.96
C THR A 13 -25.91 -18.70 5.87
N ASN A 14 -26.04 -17.76 6.81
CA ASN A 14 -25.21 -16.57 6.87
C ASN A 14 -23.72 -16.92 7.02
N LYS A 15 -23.38 -17.84 7.92
CA LYS A 15 -21.99 -18.30 8.11
C LYS A 15 -21.47 -19.03 6.88
N MET A 16 -22.27 -19.92 6.31
CA MET A 16 -21.89 -20.70 5.12
C MET A 16 -21.65 -19.80 3.91
N CYS A 17 -22.50 -18.80 3.69
CA CYS A 17 -22.37 -17.84 2.60
C CYS A 17 -21.25 -16.82 2.81
N TRP A 18 -20.82 -16.59 4.05
CA TRP A 18 -19.63 -15.78 4.33
C TRP A 18 -18.32 -16.52 3.98
N ILE A 19 -18.28 -17.82 4.25
CA ILE A 19 -17.11 -18.67 3.98
C ILE A 19 -17.05 -19.07 2.49
N SER A 20 -18.21 -19.33 1.89
CA SER A 20 -18.33 -19.74 0.49
C SER A 20 -18.25 -18.55 -0.44
N ASN A 21 -17.67 -18.72 -1.63
CA ASN A 21 -17.64 -17.67 -2.64
C ASN A 21 -19.06 -17.35 -3.12
N THR A 22 -19.45 -16.08 -3.06
CA THR A 22 -20.69 -15.59 -3.66
C THR A 22 -20.46 -15.19 -5.11
N TYR A 23 -21.52 -15.04 -5.90
CA TYR A 23 -21.42 -14.57 -7.28
C TYR A 23 -22.48 -13.54 -7.60
N TYR A 24 -22.16 -12.63 -8.52
CA TYR A 24 -23.11 -11.69 -9.07
C TYR A 24 -23.80 -12.27 -10.30
N LEU A 25 -25.09 -11.97 -10.41
CA LEU A 25 -25.93 -12.32 -11.55
C LEU A 25 -26.76 -11.08 -11.93
N PRO A 26 -26.79 -10.65 -13.20
CA PRO A 26 -27.57 -9.48 -13.61
C PRO A 26 -29.07 -9.66 -13.33
N ASP A 27 -29.77 -8.59 -12.95
CA ASP A 27 -31.15 -8.61 -12.44
C ASP A 27 -32.20 -9.29 -13.35
N LYS A 28 -31.92 -9.46 -14.64
CA LYS A 28 -32.82 -10.10 -15.61
C LYS A 28 -32.61 -11.60 -15.79
N THR A 29 -31.64 -12.20 -15.09
CA THR A 29 -31.27 -13.61 -15.27
C THR A 29 -31.72 -14.46 -14.09
N ILE A 30 -32.26 -15.65 -14.40
CA ILE A 30 -32.77 -16.57 -13.36
C ILE A 30 -31.60 -17.41 -12.83
N ALA A 31 -31.49 -17.50 -11.51
CA ALA A 31 -30.51 -18.36 -10.85
C ALA A 31 -30.70 -19.83 -11.28
N GLY A 32 -29.64 -20.44 -11.83
CA GLY A 32 -29.65 -21.85 -12.26
C GLY A 32 -29.86 -22.10 -13.76
N GLN A 33 -29.98 -21.06 -14.60
CA GLN A 33 -29.96 -21.25 -16.05
C GLN A 33 -28.59 -21.76 -16.55
N PRO A 34 -28.55 -22.80 -17.40
CA PRO A 34 -27.32 -23.25 -18.02
C PRO A 34 -26.78 -22.17 -18.96
N GLY A 35 -25.53 -21.74 -18.75
CA GLY A 35 -24.86 -20.72 -19.56
C GLY A 35 -24.83 -19.30 -18.96
N ALA A 36 -25.40 -19.09 -17.76
CA ALA A 36 -25.28 -17.80 -17.08
C ALA A 36 -23.84 -17.56 -16.59
N LEU A 37 -23.24 -16.42 -16.99
CA LEU A 37 -21.88 -16.03 -16.60
C LEU A 37 -21.86 -15.65 -15.11
N LYS A 38 -21.45 -16.59 -14.25
CA LYS A 38 -21.29 -16.36 -12.81
C LYS A 38 -20.01 -15.59 -12.54
N SER A 39 -20.13 -14.32 -12.14
CA SER A 39 -18.98 -13.52 -11.71
C SER A 39 -18.74 -13.76 -10.23
N HIS A 40 -17.82 -14.66 -9.89
CA HIS A 40 -17.51 -15.01 -8.49
C HIS A 40 -16.75 -13.88 -7.78
N ILE A 41 -17.07 -13.68 -6.51
CA ILE A 41 -16.58 -12.59 -5.68
C ILE A 41 -16.02 -13.19 -4.39
N GLY A 42 -14.71 -13.48 -4.40
CA GLY A 42 -13.97 -14.04 -3.27
C GLY A 42 -12.91 -13.11 -2.67
N HIS A 43 -12.73 -11.91 -3.22
CA HIS A 43 -11.66 -11.01 -2.81
C HIS A 43 -11.88 -10.40 -1.41
N TYR A 44 -13.13 -10.26 -0.93
CA TYR A 44 -13.42 -9.66 0.39
C TYR A 44 -12.72 -10.33 1.57
N GLN A 45 -12.51 -11.64 1.51
CA GLN A 45 -11.80 -12.38 2.56
C GLN A 45 -10.35 -11.90 2.72
N TRP A 46 -9.75 -11.42 1.63
CA TRP A 46 -8.35 -10.99 1.56
C TRP A 46 -8.18 -9.47 1.68
N VAL A 47 -9.24 -8.68 1.54
CA VAL A 47 -9.20 -7.21 1.61
C VAL A 47 -8.43 -6.71 2.84
N PRO A 48 -8.71 -7.17 4.08
CA PRO A 48 -8.00 -6.67 5.26
C PRO A 48 -6.50 -6.99 5.25
N ILE A 49 -6.13 -8.18 4.78
CA ILE A 49 -4.74 -8.63 4.71
C ILE A 49 -3.97 -7.82 3.67
N VAL A 50 -4.58 -7.61 2.50
CA VAL A 50 -4.01 -6.78 1.44
C VAL A 50 -3.85 -5.35 1.93
N LEU A 51 -4.87 -4.73 2.52
CA LEU A 51 -4.78 -3.35 3.03
C LEU A 51 -3.69 -3.20 4.10
N LEU A 52 -3.53 -4.17 5.00
CA LEU A 52 -2.43 -4.17 5.97
C LEU A 52 -1.06 -4.23 5.30
N LEU A 53 -0.91 -5.08 4.27
CA LEU A 53 0.32 -5.15 3.49
C LEU A 53 0.58 -3.84 2.73
N GLN A 54 -0.45 -3.22 2.15
CA GLN A 54 -0.34 -1.93 1.47
C GLN A 54 0.11 -0.84 2.46
N ALA A 55 -0.48 -0.77 3.65
CA ALA A 55 -0.09 0.17 4.70
C ALA A 55 1.38 -0.03 5.12
N PHE A 56 1.80 -1.28 5.31
CA PHE A 56 3.21 -1.59 5.61
C PHE A 56 4.16 -1.14 4.50
N LEU A 57 3.82 -1.44 3.24
CA LEU A 57 4.62 -1.04 2.09
C LEU A 57 4.68 0.48 1.94
N PHE A 58 3.60 1.23 2.24
CA PHE A 58 3.65 2.69 2.30
C PHE A 58 4.55 3.24 3.41
N TYR A 59 4.69 2.51 4.53
CA TYR A 59 5.61 2.87 5.60
C TYR A 59 7.08 2.52 5.30
N LEU A 60 7.32 1.54 4.42
CA LEU A 60 8.65 1.01 4.14
C LEU A 60 9.67 2.09 3.68
N PRO A 61 9.35 3.05 2.79
CA PRO A 61 10.29 4.11 2.44
C PRO A 61 10.65 5.02 3.62
N CYS A 62 9.70 5.32 4.51
CA CYS A 62 9.96 6.08 5.75
C CYS A 62 10.93 5.32 6.66
N LEU A 63 10.71 4.01 6.81
CA LEU A 63 11.53 3.15 7.64
C LEU A 63 12.96 3.08 7.10
N LEU A 64 13.12 2.91 5.79
CA LEU A 64 14.43 2.92 5.15
C LEU A 64 15.13 4.26 5.34
N TRP A 65 14.44 5.39 5.14
CA TRP A 65 15.03 6.70 5.40
C TRP A 65 15.57 6.80 6.83
N ARG A 66 14.76 6.47 7.85
CA ARG A 66 15.19 6.54 9.26
C ARG A 66 16.38 5.65 9.57
N VAL A 67 16.35 4.38 9.13
CA VAL A 67 17.42 3.42 9.43
C VAL A 67 18.73 3.78 8.73
N PHE A 68 18.65 4.28 7.49
CA PHE A 68 19.84 4.59 6.68
C PHE A 68 20.34 6.03 6.85
N SER A 69 19.50 6.97 7.29
CA SER A 69 19.90 8.35 7.59
C SER A 69 20.86 8.40 8.76
N ASP A 70 20.64 7.59 9.80
CA ASP A 70 21.47 7.59 11.01
C ASP A 70 22.88 7.07 10.70
N ARG A 71 23.02 6.17 9.72
CA ARG A 71 24.33 5.71 9.23
C ARG A 71 25.12 6.77 8.47
N SER A 72 24.51 7.89 8.07
CA SER A 72 25.22 8.98 7.39
C SER A 72 26.18 9.73 8.30
N GLY A 73 26.04 9.59 9.62
CA GLY A 73 26.81 10.32 10.62
C GLY A 73 26.40 11.79 10.79
N ILE A 74 25.46 12.29 9.98
CA ILE A 74 24.86 13.63 10.14
C ILE A 74 23.38 13.49 10.48
N ASN A 75 23.03 13.91 11.69
CA ASN A 75 21.63 14.09 12.07
C ASN A 75 21.18 15.48 11.61
N VAL A 76 20.54 15.54 10.44
CA VAL A 76 20.01 16.79 9.86
C VAL A 76 19.08 17.50 10.84
N ASN A 77 18.27 16.74 11.60
CA ASN A 77 17.36 17.28 12.60
C ASN A 77 18.10 18.07 13.70
N ASN A 78 19.20 17.50 14.23
CA ASN A 78 20.01 18.17 15.25
C ASN A 78 20.69 19.43 14.68
N LEU A 79 21.07 19.41 13.41
CA LEU A 79 21.65 20.57 12.74
C LEU A 79 20.63 21.71 12.58
N VAL A 80 19.41 21.37 12.18
CA VAL A 80 18.30 22.33 12.03
C VAL A 80 17.89 22.88 13.38
N GLU A 81 17.77 22.04 14.42
CA GLU A 81 17.48 22.47 15.79
C GLU A 81 18.60 23.38 16.33
N ALA A 82 19.87 23.03 16.10
CA ALA A 82 20.98 23.89 16.48
C ALA A 82 20.95 25.23 15.73
N ALA A 83 20.61 25.24 14.44
CA ALA A 83 20.45 26.47 13.66
C ALA A 83 19.28 27.33 14.16
N GLU A 84 18.16 26.72 14.53
CA GLU A 84 17.01 27.40 15.13
C GLU A 84 17.37 28.02 16.48
N THR A 85 18.10 27.29 17.34
CA THR A 85 18.56 27.85 18.63
C THR A 85 19.52 29.02 18.45
N ILE A 86 20.33 29.03 17.39
CA ILE A 86 21.20 30.17 17.04
C ILE A 86 20.37 31.38 16.62
N GLN A 87 19.32 31.18 15.80
CA GLN A 87 18.45 32.26 15.35
C GLN A 87 17.64 32.85 16.50
N ASN A 88 17.15 32.00 17.41
CA ASN A 88 16.31 32.41 18.54
C ASN A 88 17.11 32.80 19.80
N ALA A 89 18.45 32.77 19.76
CA ALA A 89 19.28 33.12 20.90
C ALA A 89 19.24 34.62 21.20
N LEU A 90 18.60 34.99 22.30
CA LEU A 90 18.54 36.37 22.81
C LEU A 90 19.90 36.88 23.33
N TYR A 91 20.77 35.99 23.81
CA TYR A 91 22.06 36.32 24.41
C TYR A 91 23.23 35.92 23.52
N PRO A 92 24.21 36.82 23.29
CA PRO A 92 25.34 36.56 22.40
C PRO A 92 26.24 35.41 22.90
N GLU A 93 26.42 35.26 24.21
CA GLU A 93 27.22 34.17 24.80
C GLU A 93 26.71 32.77 24.47
N ARG A 94 25.39 32.59 24.45
CA ARG A 94 24.78 31.28 24.17
C ARG A 94 24.95 30.92 22.69
N ARG A 95 24.79 31.93 21.84
CA ARG A 95 24.98 31.82 20.39
C ARG A 95 26.41 31.39 20.05
N ASP A 96 27.43 32.01 20.64
CA ASP A 96 28.82 31.68 20.37
C ASP A 96 29.20 30.26 20.81
N LYS A 97 28.64 29.79 21.94
CA LYS A 97 28.83 28.42 22.42
C LYS A 97 28.21 27.39 21.44
N THR A 98 26.98 27.63 20.98
CA THR A 98 26.31 26.77 19.99
C THR A 98 27.02 26.77 18.64
N ILE A 99 27.48 27.94 18.17
CA ILE A 99 28.26 28.07 16.94
C ILE A 99 29.56 27.26 17.03
N LYS A 100 30.31 27.39 18.14
CA LYS A 100 31.55 26.61 18.35
C LYS A 100 31.28 25.10 18.38
N TYR A 101 30.18 24.67 19.01
CA TYR A 101 29.77 23.28 19.00
C TYR A 101 29.48 22.78 17.58
N MET A 102 28.72 23.55 16.78
CA MET A 102 28.40 23.21 15.39
C MET A 102 29.65 23.15 14.50
N ILE A 103 30.55 24.13 14.61
CA ILE A 103 31.81 24.15 13.85
C ILE A 103 32.62 22.89 14.14
N ARG A 104 32.79 22.53 15.42
CA ARG A 104 33.55 21.33 15.80
C ARG A 104 32.90 20.04 15.31
N HIS A 105 31.57 19.98 15.28
CA HIS A 105 30.84 18.85 14.73
C HIS A 105 31.04 18.72 13.21
N MET A 106 31.00 19.83 12.47
CA MET A 106 31.28 19.85 11.03
C MET A 106 32.74 19.48 10.73
N ASP A 107 33.69 19.97 11.53
CA ASP A 107 35.13 19.69 11.36
C ASP A 107 35.42 18.20 11.51
N HIS A 108 34.91 17.56 12.58
CA HIS A 108 34.99 16.11 12.77
C HIS A 108 34.37 15.32 11.60
N TYR A 109 33.26 15.80 11.02
CA TYR A 109 32.64 15.16 9.87
C TYR A 109 33.51 15.25 8.60
N LEU A 110 34.07 16.43 8.33
CA LEU A 110 34.94 16.66 7.17
C LEU A 110 36.24 15.87 7.29
N ASP A 111 36.82 15.75 8.49
CA ASP A 111 38.00 14.94 8.74
C ASP A 111 37.73 13.44 8.52
N TYR A 112 36.60 12.92 9.03
CA TYR A 112 36.21 11.52 8.81
C TYR A 112 36.01 11.19 7.31
N GLN A 113 35.45 12.13 6.54
CA GLN A 113 35.34 11.98 5.08
C GLN A 113 36.69 11.98 4.37
N ARG A 114 37.65 12.76 4.86
CA ARG A 114 38.97 12.91 4.25
C ARG A 114 39.81 11.64 4.35
N GLU A 115 39.79 10.96 5.50
CA GLU A 115 40.49 9.68 5.71
C GLU A 115 39.93 8.54 4.84
N TYR A 116 38.61 8.48 4.65
CA TYR A 116 37.98 7.44 3.82
C TYR A 116 38.35 7.54 2.32
N ARG A 117 38.86 8.71 1.89
CA ARG A 117 39.32 8.98 0.52
C ARG A 117 40.64 8.27 0.18
N GLY A 118 41.44 7.85 1.17
CA GLY A 118 42.83 7.35 1.02
C GLY A 118 43.10 5.84 1.15
N GLY A 119 42.10 4.95 1.03
CA GLY A 119 42.31 3.49 1.21
C GLY A 119 42.69 2.69 -0.06
N CYS A 120 43.41 1.57 0.10
CA CYS A 120 44.00 0.73 -0.97
C CYS A 120 43.00 0.02 -1.93
N CYS A 121 41.77 -0.29 -1.48
CA CYS A 121 40.79 -1.06 -2.27
C CYS A 121 39.88 -0.21 -3.18
N VAL A 122 40.48 0.75 -3.89
CA VAL A 122 39.81 1.78 -4.72
C VAL A 122 39.13 1.15 -5.95
N ALA A 123 39.85 0.29 -6.68
CA ALA A 123 39.47 -0.15 -8.03
C ALA A 123 38.27 -1.11 -8.05
N LEU A 124 38.20 -2.06 -7.10
CA LEU A 124 37.09 -3.02 -7.01
C LEU A 124 35.75 -2.33 -6.69
N LYS A 125 35.80 -1.26 -5.88
CA LYS A 125 34.63 -0.44 -5.56
C LYS A 125 34.19 0.48 -6.72
N HIS A 126 35.11 0.92 -7.59
CA HIS A 126 34.76 1.68 -8.81
C HIS A 126 33.94 0.86 -9.81
N LEU A 127 34.21 -0.45 -9.92
CA LEU A 127 33.49 -1.32 -10.84
C LEU A 127 32.01 -1.51 -10.43
N LEU A 128 31.78 -1.73 -9.12
CA LEU A 128 30.43 -1.87 -8.55
C LEU A 128 29.63 -0.55 -8.61
N ALA A 129 30.29 0.59 -8.38
CA ALA A 129 29.66 1.91 -8.48
C ALA A 129 29.29 2.32 -9.93
N LYS A 130 29.98 1.77 -10.93
CA LYS A 130 29.71 2.03 -12.36
C LYS A 130 28.44 1.34 -12.86
N TYR A 131 28.06 0.19 -12.28
CA TYR A 131 26.85 -0.54 -12.65
C TYR A 131 25.63 -0.14 -11.80
N MET A 132 25.86 0.31 -10.56
CA MET A 132 24.85 0.85 -9.65
C MET A 132 25.03 2.37 -9.50
N CYS A 133 24.81 3.12 -10.58
CA CYS A 133 25.02 4.57 -10.68
C CYS A 133 24.24 5.44 -9.66
N LEU A 134 23.37 4.86 -8.82
CA LEU A 134 22.52 5.59 -7.89
C LEU A 134 22.79 5.29 -6.40
N VAL A 135 23.54 4.24 -6.02
CA VAL A 135 23.31 3.65 -4.69
C VAL A 135 24.32 3.94 -3.58
N CYS A 136 25.65 3.91 -3.74
CA CYS A 136 26.51 3.92 -2.54
C CYS A 136 27.91 4.46 -2.76
N GLY A 137 28.02 5.73 -3.15
CA GLY A 137 29.30 6.44 -3.16
C GLY A 137 29.57 7.16 -1.84
N ASN A 138 29.97 6.44 -0.78
CA ASN A 138 30.44 7.02 0.50
C ASN A 138 31.69 7.93 0.37
N ARG A 139 32.16 8.20 -0.85
CA ARG A 139 33.42 8.89 -1.17
C ARG A 139 33.30 10.37 -1.51
N TYR A 140 32.10 10.86 -1.81
CA TYR A 140 31.88 12.25 -2.23
C TYR A 140 31.04 13.06 -1.22
N GLY A 141 30.71 12.50 -0.06
CA GLY A 141 29.73 13.09 0.85
C GLY A 141 28.30 13.15 0.31
N ASN A 142 28.08 12.60 -0.89
CA ASN A 142 26.78 12.57 -1.56
C ASN A 142 25.88 11.43 -1.04
N TYR A 143 26.27 10.70 0.00
CA TYR A 143 25.50 9.57 0.54
C TYR A 143 24.10 10.01 0.99
N LEU A 144 24.00 11.11 1.74
CA LEU A 144 22.73 11.61 2.25
C LEU A 144 21.79 12.03 1.12
N VAL A 145 22.31 12.75 0.12
CA VAL A 145 21.53 13.21 -1.04
C VAL A 145 21.13 12.04 -1.93
N ALA A 146 22.03 11.09 -2.18
CA ALA A 146 21.71 9.87 -2.94
C ALA A 146 20.64 9.04 -2.23
N LEU A 147 20.77 8.85 -0.91
CA LEU A 147 19.77 8.18 -0.08
C LEU A 147 18.41 8.89 -0.14
N TYR A 148 18.41 10.23 -0.07
CA TYR A 148 17.19 11.03 -0.19
C TYR A 148 16.53 10.83 -1.55
N MET A 149 17.28 10.96 -2.65
CA MET A 149 16.78 10.76 -4.01
C MET A 149 16.28 9.33 -4.23
N ALA A 150 17.01 8.31 -3.74
CA ALA A 150 16.58 6.92 -3.79
C ALA A 150 15.28 6.69 -3.01
N THR A 151 15.14 7.31 -1.83
CA THR A 151 13.90 7.24 -1.04
C THR A 151 12.74 7.86 -1.80
N LYS A 152 12.94 8.99 -2.49
CA LYS A 152 11.91 9.63 -3.32
C LYS A 152 11.50 8.77 -4.51
N VAL A 153 12.46 8.17 -5.21
CA VAL A 153 12.19 7.20 -6.29
C VAL A 153 11.42 6.00 -5.76
N LEU A 154 11.76 5.52 -4.56
CA LEU A 154 11.05 4.43 -3.92
C LEU A 154 9.61 4.80 -3.55
N TYR A 155 9.34 6.00 -3.04
CA TYR A 155 7.96 6.47 -2.82
C TYR A 155 7.16 6.48 -4.13
N PHE A 156 7.74 7.02 -5.20
CA PHE A 156 7.08 7.09 -6.50
C PHE A 156 6.78 5.69 -7.06
N THR A 157 7.77 4.80 -7.03
CA THR A 157 7.63 3.41 -7.47
C THR A 157 6.63 2.65 -6.61
N ASN A 158 6.60 2.91 -5.30
CA ASN A 158 5.64 2.31 -4.38
C ASN A 158 4.22 2.75 -4.72
N VAL A 159 3.96 4.04 -4.92
CA VAL A 159 2.61 4.53 -5.32
C VAL A 159 2.14 3.83 -6.61
N ILE A 160 3.01 3.71 -7.62
CA ILE A 160 2.71 3.01 -8.86
C ILE A 160 2.44 1.52 -8.60
N GLY A 161 3.31 0.85 -7.85
CA GLY A 161 3.16 -0.56 -7.50
C GLY A 161 1.88 -0.85 -6.72
N GLN A 162 1.48 0.04 -5.81
CA GLN A 162 0.24 -0.05 -5.04
C GLN A 162 -1.00 0.07 -5.93
N LEU A 163 -0.95 0.97 -6.91
CA LEU A 163 -2.02 1.11 -7.90
C LEU A 163 -2.18 -0.19 -8.72
N PHE A 164 -1.07 -0.77 -9.18
CA PHE A 164 -1.10 -2.05 -9.90
C PHE A 164 -1.53 -3.23 -9.02
N MET A 165 -1.08 -3.26 -7.76
CA MET A 165 -1.47 -4.29 -6.80
C MET A 165 -2.98 -4.25 -6.53
N LEU A 166 -3.54 -3.06 -6.33
CA LEU A 166 -4.98 -2.87 -6.15
C LEU A 166 -5.75 -3.30 -7.42
N ASN A 167 -5.26 -2.90 -8.59
CA ASN A 167 -5.85 -3.25 -9.89
C ASN A 167 -5.90 -4.78 -10.11
N GLY A 168 -4.78 -5.46 -9.84
CA GLY A 168 -4.70 -6.92 -9.92
C GLY A 168 -5.55 -7.61 -8.87
N PHE A 169 -5.59 -7.10 -7.64
CA PHE A 169 -6.36 -7.69 -6.54
C PHE A 169 -7.87 -7.65 -6.79
N LEU A 170 -8.39 -6.52 -7.26
CA LEU A 170 -9.80 -6.43 -7.60
C LEU A 170 -10.12 -7.09 -8.97
N GLY A 171 -9.12 -7.61 -9.70
CA GLY A 171 -9.27 -8.40 -10.93
C GLY A 171 -9.72 -7.63 -12.18
N THR A 172 -9.18 -6.43 -12.45
CA THR A 172 -9.47 -5.70 -13.70
C THR A 172 -8.38 -5.82 -14.75
N GLU A 173 -8.79 -5.78 -16.03
CA GLU A 173 -7.92 -5.62 -17.20
C GLU A 173 -7.68 -4.14 -17.57
N TYR A 174 -7.88 -3.20 -16.66
CA TYR A 174 -7.86 -1.77 -16.97
C TYR A 174 -6.71 -1.08 -16.24
N HIS A 175 -5.63 -0.78 -16.95
CA HIS A 175 -4.49 -0.02 -16.42
C HIS A 175 -4.85 1.43 -16.01
N LEU A 176 -6.07 1.89 -16.31
CA LEU A 176 -6.53 3.28 -16.15
C LEU A 176 -7.88 3.41 -15.41
N TYR A 177 -8.19 2.49 -14.49
CA TYR A 177 -9.44 2.51 -13.70
C TYR A 177 -9.84 3.90 -13.15
N GLY A 178 -8.85 4.69 -12.70
CA GLY A 178 -9.11 6.05 -12.20
C GLY A 178 -9.62 7.02 -13.28
N PHE A 179 -9.13 6.93 -14.52
CA PHE A 179 -9.61 7.77 -15.63
C PHE A 179 -10.99 7.35 -16.10
N ASP A 180 -11.26 6.04 -16.12
CA ASP A 180 -12.56 5.51 -16.55
C ASP A 180 -13.67 5.90 -15.57
N ILE A 181 -13.43 5.84 -14.25
CA ILE A 181 -14.38 6.36 -13.26
C ILE A 181 -14.68 7.84 -13.48
N ILE A 182 -13.65 8.67 -13.70
CA ILE A 182 -13.85 10.10 -13.92
C ILE A 182 -14.67 10.33 -15.19
N ARG A 183 -14.41 9.56 -16.25
CA ARG A 183 -15.18 9.62 -17.50
C ARG A 183 -16.63 9.20 -17.29
N ASP A 184 -16.88 8.13 -16.56
CA ASP A 184 -18.22 7.62 -16.27
C ASP A 184 -19.01 8.59 -15.37
N LEU A 185 -18.34 9.24 -14.41
CA LEU A 185 -18.92 10.28 -13.56
C LEU A 185 -19.32 11.53 -14.37
N VAL A 186 -18.52 11.91 -15.36
CA VAL A 186 -18.82 13.02 -16.28
C VAL A 186 -19.92 12.66 -17.28
N SER A 187 -20.08 11.37 -17.60
CA SER A 187 -21.03 10.89 -18.61
C SER A 187 -22.44 10.59 -18.08
N ASP A 188 -22.71 10.81 -16.78
CA ASP A 188 -24.01 10.56 -16.12
C ASP A 188 -24.64 9.20 -16.49
N SER A 189 -23.80 8.17 -16.60
CA SER A 189 -24.22 6.79 -16.82
C SER A 189 -24.71 6.20 -15.50
N ASP A 190 -25.80 5.44 -15.52
CA ASP A 190 -26.33 4.72 -14.34
C ASP A 190 -25.25 3.82 -13.71
N TRP A 191 -24.60 4.34 -12.68
CA TRP A 191 -23.53 3.74 -11.88
C TRP A 191 -24.04 2.66 -10.90
N THR A 192 -25.35 2.45 -10.85
CA THR A 192 -26.06 1.70 -9.79
C THR A 192 -25.82 0.19 -9.77
N ALA A 193 -25.18 -0.38 -10.80
CA ALA A 193 -24.89 -1.81 -10.90
C ALA A 193 -23.46 -2.06 -11.42
N SER A 194 -22.45 -1.52 -10.73
CA SER A 194 -21.08 -1.94 -11.03
C SER A 194 -20.91 -3.43 -10.76
N ARG A 195 -20.57 -4.19 -11.81
CA ARG A 195 -20.25 -5.63 -11.75
C ARG A 195 -19.18 -5.97 -10.69
N ARG A 196 -18.40 -4.97 -10.28
CA ARG A 196 -17.29 -5.06 -9.32
C ARG A 196 -17.74 -5.11 -7.86
N PHE A 197 -18.67 -4.21 -7.50
CA PHE A 197 -19.15 -3.99 -6.14
C PHE A 197 -20.66 -4.17 -6.08
N PRO A 198 -21.18 -5.36 -6.41
CA PRO A 198 -22.61 -5.58 -6.39
C PRO A 198 -23.10 -5.53 -4.95
N ARG A 199 -24.17 -4.78 -4.73
CA ARG A 199 -24.83 -4.69 -3.41
C ARG A 199 -25.61 -5.98 -3.08
N VAL A 200 -25.88 -6.79 -4.10
CA VAL A 200 -26.64 -8.04 -4.04
C VAL A 200 -25.85 -9.15 -4.74
N THR A 201 -25.65 -10.28 -4.06
CA THR A 201 -25.02 -11.48 -4.63
C THR A 201 -25.88 -12.71 -4.37
N LEU A 202 -25.58 -13.78 -5.10
CA LEU A 202 -26.15 -15.10 -4.90
C LEU A 202 -25.13 -16.03 -4.26
N CYS A 203 -25.61 -16.85 -3.35
CA CYS A 203 -24.84 -17.88 -2.66
C CYS A 203 -25.47 -19.24 -2.95
N ASP A 204 -24.70 -20.15 -3.55
CA ASP A 204 -25.09 -21.54 -3.75
C ASP A 204 -24.45 -22.38 -2.64
N PHE A 205 -25.25 -23.13 -1.88
CA PHE A 205 -24.76 -24.08 -0.89
C PHE A 205 -25.55 -25.38 -0.92
N GLU A 206 -24.95 -26.45 -0.43
CA GLU A 206 -25.54 -27.79 -0.45
C GLU A 206 -25.65 -28.34 0.97
N ILE A 207 -26.85 -28.79 1.34
CA ILE A 207 -27.10 -29.49 2.60
C ILE A 207 -27.12 -30.99 2.30
N ARG A 208 -26.27 -31.73 3.00
CA ARG A 208 -26.21 -33.19 2.92
C ARG A 208 -27.13 -33.79 3.98
N GLN A 209 -28.18 -34.48 3.54
CA GLN A 209 -29.04 -35.30 4.39
C GLN A 209 -28.88 -36.77 3.98
N MET A 210 -29.22 -37.71 4.84
CA MET A 210 -29.07 -39.14 4.55
C MET A 210 -29.74 -39.51 3.22
N GLY A 211 -28.92 -39.87 2.22
CA GLY A 211 -29.37 -40.31 0.89
C GLY A 211 -29.64 -39.20 -0.13
N ASN A 212 -29.70 -37.91 0.24
CA ASN A 212 -30.03 -36.82 -0.67
C ASN A 212 -29.14 -35.58 -0.50
N LEU A 213 -28.79 -34.97 -1.63
CA LEU A 213 -28.09 -33.68 -1.72
C LEU A 213 -29.09 -32.58 -2.07
N HIS A 214 -29.36 -31.67 -1.14
CA HIS A 214 -30.27 -30.55 -1.37
C HIS A 214 -29.47 -29.28 -1.63
N ARG A 215 -29.54 -28.79 -2.87
CA ARG A 215 -28.90 -27.54 -3.29
C ARG A 215 -29.85 -26.37 -3.06
N HIS A 216 -29.37 -25.35 -2.37
CA HIS A 216 -30.09 -24.10 -2.13
C HIS A 216 -29.32 -22.93 -2.75
N THR A 217 -30.06 -21.98 -3.32
CA THR A 217 -29.53 -20.69 -3.76
C THR A 217 -30.27 -19.60 -3.00
N VAL A 218 -29.53 -18.74 -2.32
CA VAL A 218 -30.08 -17.62 -1.54
C VAL A 218 -29.49 -16.30 -2.02
N GLN A 219 -30.31 -15.25 -1.95
CA GLN A 219 -29.90 -13.88 -2.22
C GLN A 219 -29.33 -13.26 -0.96
N CYS A 220 -28.10 -12.76 -1.05
CA CYS A 220 -27.38 -12.11 0.03
C CYS A 220 -27.19 -10.62 -0.31
N VAL A 221 -27.41 -9.75 0.67
CA VAL A 221 -27.06 -8.33 0.56
C VAL A 221 -25.69 -8.13 1.19
N LEU A 222 -24.82 -7.34 0.55
CA LEU A 222 -23.49 -6.99 1.05
C LEU A 222 -23.45 -5.51 1.43
N PRO A 223 -23.74 -5.16 2.71
CA PRO A 223 -23.68 -3.76 3.17
C PRO A 223 -22.30 -3.13 3.02
N ILE A 224 -21.23 -3.93 3.10
CA ILE A 224 -19.84 -3.46 2.97
C ILE A 224 -19.58 -2.79 1.62
N ASN A 225 -20.31 -3.18 0.58
CA ASN A 225 -20.14 -2.62 -0.77
C ASN A 225 -20.72 -1.22 -0.90
N LEU A 226 -21.69 -0.86 -0.06
CA LEU A 226 -22.18 0.52 0.02
C LEU A 226 -21.07 1.49 0.46
N PHE A 227 -20.14 1.02 1.30
CA PHE A 227 -19.00 1.80 1.78
C PHE A 227 -17.83 1.77 0.80
N ASN A 228 -17.57 0.62 0.16
CA ASN A 228 -16.46 0.50 -0.80
C ASN A 228 -16.71 1.23 -2.13
N GLU A 229 -17.99 1.49 -2.46
CA GLU A 229 -18.39 2.20 -3.68
C GLU A 229 -18.30 3.74 -3.52
N LYS A 230 -18.22 4.25 -2.29
CA LYS A 230 -18.11 5.70 -1.98
C LYS A 230 -16.67 6.08 -1.65
#